data_AF-A0A0R3E136-F1
#
_entry.id   AF-A0A0R3E136-F1
#
_cell.length_a   1.000
_cell.length_b   1.000
_cell.length_c   1.000
_cell.angle_alpha   90.00
_cell.angle_beta   90.00
_cell.angle_gamma   90.00
#
_symmetry.space_group_name_H-M   'P 1'
#
loop_
_entity.id
_entity.type
_entity.pdbx_description
1 polymer ?
#
loop_
_entity_poly.entity_id
_entity_poly.type
_entity_poly.pdbx_seq_one_letter_code
_entity_poly.pdbx_strand_id
1 'polypeptide(L)'
;MTALEQFEATEANLIKLERLWDEMAEMIPTGVTFGENVEYEDRARSFDILLASLPKIGGWKPTATPPDLDGLAQSRLDAMEIDEPSAHVSVERWIEEPGRELREYRFRLNNMRKALIRDALVGLIDQIDADIRTVRAGVGPDADPRQQIERDVWNAIRERMKQVEVLLGSSVKPARWSDMMRHMDFGYVGDLYDIEAMDWPDVKNTLRKGLYGVNEAVPVQVEDLSALVAARPTGPITTALAWSKIDDQAFERLIFTLISDTPGYENPEWLMQTRAPDKGRDLSVMRVIQDELSGTLRLRVVIQCKHWTSRSVSLSEVSSTKDQMALWPNPRVDVLIIATSGRFTADAVTWIEQHNANGASPRIEMWPESHLERLLAARPAIIAEFGLRGH
;
A
#
# COMPACT_ATOMS: atom_id res chain seq x y z
N MET A 1 -18.62 5.98 -17.65
CA MET A 1 -17.81 4.81 -17.27
C MET A 1 -16.84 5.23 -16.20
N THR A 2 -16.78 4.50 -15.11
CA THR A 2 -15.81 4.75 -14.03
C THR A 2 -14.39 4.38 -14.49
N ALA A 3 -13.36 4.93 -13.86
CA ALA A 3 -11.98 4.57 -14.19
C ALA A 3 -11.73 3.05 -14.07
N LEU A 4 -12.35 2.40 -13.08
CA LEU A 4 -12.23 0.97 -12.83
C LEU A 4 -12.81 0.12 -13.97
N GLU A 5 -13.98 0.49 -14.49
CA GLU A 5 -14.61 -0.19 -15.65
C GLU A 5 -13.69 -0.20 -16.87
N GLN A 6 -12.91 0.87 -17.09
CA GLN A 6 -11.93 0.92 -18.19
C GLN A 6 -10.75 -0.04 -17.96
N PHE A 7 -10.26 -0.15 -16.73
CA PHE A 7 -9.25 -1.14 -16.37
C PHE A 7 -9.77 -2.57 -16.53
N GLU A 8 -11.01 -2.84 -16.12
CA GLU A 8 -11.65 -4.16 -16.27
C GLU A 8 -11.86 -4.54 -17.74
N ALA A 9 -12.35 -3.62 -18.57
CA ALA A 9 -12.48 -3.84 -20.00
C ALA A 9 -11.12 -4.08 -20.68
N THR A 10 -10.09 -3.33 -20.28
CA THR A 10 -8.72 -3.50 -20.77
C THR A 10 -8.14 -4.86 -20.37
N GLU A 11 -8.31 -5.27 -19.11
CA GLU A 11 -7.88 -6.57 -18.60
C GLU A 11 -8.58 -7.72 -19.35
N ALA A 12 -9.89 -7.61 -19.57
CA ALA A 12 -10.65 -8.61 -20.30
C ALA A 12 -10.17 -8.77 -21.76
N ASN A 13 -9.82 -7.67 -22.42
CA ASN A 13 -9.26 -7.72 -23.78
C ASN A 13 -7.83 -8.27 -23.78
N LEU A 14 -7.01 -7.90 -22.79
CA LEU A 14 -5.65 -8.41 -22.64
C LEU A 14 -5.65 -9.93 -22.42
N ILE A 15 -6.50 -10.46 -21.53
CA ILE A 15 -6.62 -11.91 -21.29
C ILE A 15 -7.00 -12.66 -22.58
N LYS A 16 -7.95 -12.13 -23.36
CA LYS A 16 -8.32 -12.72 -24.66
C LYS A 16 -7.14 -12.73 -25.63
N LEU A 17 -6.38 -11.65 -25.67
CA LEU A 17 -5.23 -11.48 -26.55
C LEU A 17 -4.08 -12.42 -26.18
N GLU A 18 -3.79 -12.57 -24.89
CA GLU A 18 -2.79 -13.51 -24.38
C GLU A 18 -3.17 -14.96 -24.65
N ARG A 19 -4.43 -15.34 -24.38
CA ARG A 19 -4.91 -16.69 -24.71
C ARG A 19 -4.78 -16.97 -26.21
N LEU A 20 -5.16 -16.01 -27.04
CA LEU A 20 -5.05 -16.13 -28.49
C LEU A 20 -3.59 -16.26 -28.94
N TRP A 21 -2.68 -15.52 -28.32
CA TRP A 21 -1.24 -15.67 -28.54
C TRP A 21 -0.75 -17.08 -28.18
N ASP A 22 -1.11 -17.59 -26.99
CA ASP A 22 -0.68 -18.91 -26.55
C ASP A 22 -1.15 -20.01 -27.52
N GLU A 23 -2.42 -19.95 -27.96
CA GLU A 23 -2.97 -20.85 -28.99
C GLU A 23 -2.22 -20.74 -30.32
N MET A 24 -1.90 -19.52 -30.77
CA MET A 24 -1.17 -19.30 -32.02
C MET A 24 0.28 -19.76 -31.93
N ALA A 25 0.95 -19.54 -30.81
CA ALA A 25 2.35 -19.93 -30.60
C ALA A 25 2.53 -21.45 -30.72
N GLU A 26 1.55 -22.24 -30.27
CA GLU A 26 1.54 -23.71 -30.45
C GLU A 26 1.39 -24.14 -31.93
N MET A 27 0.80 -23.29 -32.78
CA MET A 27 0.60 -23.55 -34.20
C MET A 27 1.80 -23.15 -35.06
N ILE A 28 2.76 -22.39 -34.51
CA ILE A 28 3.96 -21.98 -35.22
C ILE A 28 4.84 -23.21 -35.45
N PRO A 29 5.12 -23.60 -36.72
CA PRO A 29 5.93 -24.77 -37.00
C PRO A 29 7.35 -24.63 -36.42
N THR A 30 8.00 -25.75 -36.12
CA THR A 30 9.44 -25.77 -35.84
C THR A 30 10.22 -25.98 -37.15
N GLY A 31 11.23 -25.16 -37.41
CA GLY A 31 12.02 -25.20 -38.65
C GLY A 31 11.40 -24.43 -39.82
N VAL A 32 11.85 -24.75 -41.05
CA VAL A 32 11.41 -24.12 -42.31
C VAL A 32 10.26 -24.94 -42.90
N THR A 33 9.04 -24.40 -42.81
CA THR A 33 7.82 -25.05 -43.32
C THR A 33 6.97 -24.01 -44.03
N PHE A 34 6.83 -24.14 -45.35
CA PHE A 34 5.93 -23.30 -46.16
C PHE A 34 4.53 -23.91 -46.23
N GLY A 35 3.52 -23.06 -46.38
CA GLY A 35 2.13 -23.45 -46.57
C GLY A 35 1.16 -22.67 -45.68
N GLU A 36 -0.10 -22.66 -46.10
CA GLU A 36 -1.16 -21.93 -45.42
C GLU A 36 -1.70 -22.73 -44.21
N ASN A 37 -2.05 -22.00 -43.15
CA ASN A 37 -2.88 -22.49 -42.07
C ASN A 37 -4.01 -21.48 -41.84
N VAL A 38 -5.16 -21.75 -42.45
CA VAL A 38 -6.34 -20.88 -42.40
C VAL A 38 -6.75 -20.57 -40.95
N GLU A 39 -6.61 -21.56 -40.05
CA GLU A 39 -6.92 -21.40 -38.63
C GLU A 39 -5.96 -20.44 -37.93
N TYR A 40 -4.69 -20.43 -38.32
CA TYR A 40 -3.68 -19.48 -37.83
C TYR A 40 -3.96 -18.07 -38.36
N GLU A 41 -4.28 -17.93 -39.64
CA GLU A 41 -4.57 -16.62 -40.26
C GLU A 41 -5.79 -15.94 -39.65
N ASP A 42 -6.88 -16.69 -39.42
CA ASP A 42 -8.08 -16.15 -38.79
C ASP A 42 -7.82 -15.71 -37.34
N ARG A 43 -6.96 -16.44 -36.62
CA ARG A 43 -6.49 -16.02 -35.29
C ARG A 43 -5.59 -14.79 -35.37
N ALA A 44 -4.69 -14.69 -36.35
CA ALA A 44 -3.85 -13.51 -36.56
C ALA A 44 -4.70 -12.25 -36.80
N ARG A 45 -5.74 -12.33 -37.64
CA ARG A 45 -6.69 -11.23 -37.87
C ARG A 45 -7.43 -10.84 -36.59
N SER A 46 -7.85 -11.84 -35.81
CA SER A 46 -8.52 -11.61 -34.53
C SER A 46 -7.58 -10.98 -33.49
N PHE A 47 -6.30 -11.35 -33.52
CA PHE A 47 -5.25 -10.79 -32.69
C PHE A 47 -5.08 -9.31 -32.97
N ASP A 48 -4.98 -8.91 -34.23
CA ASP A 48 -4.82 -7.50 -34.61
C ASP A 48 -5.99 -6.62 -34.16
N ILE A 49 -7.22 -7.13 -34.25
CA ILE A 49 -8.43 -6.42 -33.78
C ILE A 49 -8.36 -6.18 -32.27
N LEU A 50 -8.01 -7.22 -31.50
CA LEU A 50 -7.90 -7.13 -30.04
C LEU A 50 -6.73 -6.23 -29.62
N LEU A 51 -5.57 -6.33 -30.28
CA LEU A 51 -4.40 -5.48 -30.09
C LEU A 51 -4.74 -4.00 -30.32
N ALA A 52 -5.50 -3.71 -31.37
CA ALA A 52 -5.95 -2.35 -31.68
C ALA A 52 -6.84 -1.76 -30.58
N SER A 53 -7.64 -2.60 -29.90
CA SER A 53 -8.54 -2.19 -28.82
C SER A 53 -7.85 -1.80 -27.52
N LEU A 54 -6.56 -2.16 -27.34
CA LEU A 54 -5.83 -1.82 -26.11
C LEU A 54 -5.51 -0.31 -26.06
N PRO A 55 -5.83 0.36 -24.93
CA PRO A 55 -5.44 1.75 -24.72
C PRO A 55 -3.93 1.89 -24.45
N LYS A 56 -3.40 3.10 -24.62
CA LYS A 56 -2.00 3.41 -24.29
C LYS A 56 -1.82 3.55 -22.78
N ILE A 57 -0.68 3.08 -22.26
CA ILE A 57 -0.22 3.31 -20.89
C ILE A 57 1.08 4.12 -20.96
N GLY A 58 1.06 5.34 -20.43
CA GLY A 58 2.23 6.23 -20.48
C GLY A 58 2.69 6.53 -21.92
N GLY A 59 1.76 6.65 -22.86
CA GLY A 59 2.06 6.89 -24.28
C GLY A 59 2.46 5.65 -25.09
N TRP A 60 2.66 4.50 -24.45
CA TRP A 60 3.08 3.25 -25.09
C TRP A 60 1.96 2.19 -25.11
N LYS A 61 1.95 1.34 -26.13
CA LYS A 61 1.17 0.09 -26.19
C LYS A 61 1.87 -0.92 -27.11
N PRO A 62 1.55 -2.22 -27.01
CA PRO A 62 2.03 -3.24 -27.93
C PRO A 62 1.68 -2.92 -29.38
N THR A 63 2.61 -3.24 -30.27
CA THR A 63 2.53 -3.03 -31.72
C THR A 63 2.97 -4.25 -32.53
N ALA A 64 3.68 -5.19 -31.91
CA ALA A 64 4.08 -6.43 -32.55
C ALA A 64 2.86 -7.29 -32.90
N THR A 65 2.81 -7.74 -34.14
CA THR A 65 1.79 -8.65 -34.67
C THR A 65 2.37 -10.04 -34.87
N PRO A 66 1.57 -11.11 -34.81
CA PRO A 66 2.02 -12.45 -35.11
C PRO A 66 2.63 -12.53 -36.51
N PRO A 67 3.71 -13.30 -36.70
CA PRO A 67 4.35 -13.42 -38.00
C PRO A 67 3.45 -14.17 -38.99
N ASP A 68 3.47 -13.76 -40.25
CA ASP A 68 2.94 -14.59 -41.34
C ASP A 68 3.77 -15.88 -41.45
N LEU A 69 3.12 -17.04 -41.66
CA LEU A 69 3.81 -18.34 -41.61
C LEU A 69 4.78 -18.55 -42.77
N ASP A 70 4.42 -18.11 -43.98
CA ASP A 70 5.32 -18.19 -45.14
C ASP A 70 6.47 -17.18 -45.01
N GLY A 71 6.17 -15.96 -44.54
CA GLY A 71 7.20 -14.98 -44.20
C GLY A 71 8.17 -15.46 -43.11
N LEU A 72 7.67 -16.20 -42.13
CA LEU A 72 8.48 -16.86 -41.10
C LEU A 72 9.35 -17.97 -41.68
N ALA A 73 8.77 -18.84 -42.51
CA ALA A 73 9.51 -19.92 -43.16
C ALA A 73 10.67 -19.37 -44.00
N GLN A 74 10.40 -18.32 -44.78
CA GLN A 74 11.43 -17.61 -45.55
C GLN A 74 12.50 -17.02 -44.63
N SER A 75 12.11 -16.33 -43.55
CA SER A 75 13.07 -15.73 -42.62
C SER A 75 14.00 -16.76 -41.96
N ARG A 76 13.48 -17.94 -41.63
CA ARG A 76 14.29 -19.04 -41.10
C ARG A 76 15.21 -19.65 -42.16
N LEU A 77 14.74 -19.79 -43.39
CA LEU A 77 15.55 -20.26 -44.51
C LEU A 77 16.72 -19.30 -44.74
N ASP A 78 16.43 -18.00 -44.81
CA ASP A 78 17.44 -16.95 -44.98
C ASP A 78 18.47 -16.99 -43.84
N ALA A 79 18.03 -17.16 -42.59
CA ALA A 79 18.93 -17.30 -41.45
C ALA A 79 19.82 -18.56 -41.55
N MET A 80 19.29 -19.68 -42.03
CA MET A 80 20.06 -20.91 -42.31
C MET A 80 21.07 -20.72 -43.44
N GLU A 81 20.74 -19.93 -44.46
CA GLU A 81 21.66 -19.62 -45.56
C GLU A 81 22.79 -18.68 -45.12
N ILE A 82 22.49 -17.72 -44.22
CA ILE A 82 23.49 -16.85 -43.60
C ILE A 82 24.44 -17.65 -42.69
N ASP A 83 23.92 -18.69 -42.01
CA ASP A 83 24.64 -19.57 -41.08
C ASP A 83 25.38 -18.82 -39.96
N GLU A 84 24.79 -17.70 -39.50
CA GLU A 84 25.27 -16.96 -38.33
C GLU A 84 24.31 -17.14 -37.14
N PRO A 85 24.83 -17.44 -35.93
CA PRO A 85 24.00 -17.56 -34.72
C PRO A 85 23.13 -16.33 -34.44
N SER A 86 23.62 -15.14 -34.78
CA SER A 86 22.90 -13.86 -34.66
C SER A 86 21.63 -13.83 -35.52
N ALA A 87 21.68 -14.35 -36.74
CA ALA A 87 20.55 -14.38 -37.66
C ALA A 87 19.45 -15.32 -37.14
N HIS A 88 19.82 -16.52 -36.69
CA HIS A 88 18.87 -17.45 -36.06
C HIS A 88 18.20 -16.85 -34.82
N VAL A 89 19.00 -16.25 -33.92
CA VAL A 89 18.47 -15.61 -32.71
C VAL A 89 17.56 -14.42 -33.04
N SER A 90 17.86 -13.66 -34.10
CA SER A 90 17.02 -12.53 -34.51
C SER A 90 15.63 -13.00 -34.95
N VAL A 91 15.55 -14.08 -35.72
CA VAL A 91 14.27 -14.63 -36.18
C VAL A 91 13.45 -15.17 -35.01
N GLU A 92 14.05 -15.97 -34.13
CA GLU A 92 13.32 -16.50 -32.96
C GLU A 92 12.87 -15.39 -32.00
N ARG A 93 13.67 -14.33 -31.82
CA ARG A 93 13.25 -13.16 -31.04
C ARG A 93 12.08 -12.42 -31.67
N TRP A 94 12.09 -12.26 -32.99
CA TRP A 94 10.99 -11.63 -33.70
C TRP A 94 9.68 -12.43 -33.55
N ILE A 95 9.76 -13.75 -33.62
CA ILE A 95 8.62 -14.65 -33.35
C ILE A 95 8.06 -14.43 -31.94
N GLU A 96 8.92 -14.31 -30.93
CA GLU A 96 8.50 -14.15 -29.54
C GLU A 96 8.06 -12.73 -29.16
N GLU A 97 8.32 -11.74 -30.01
CA GLU A 97 8.14 -10.32 -29.69
C GLU A 97 6.68 -9.95 -29.32
N PRO A 98 5.62 -10.47 -29.99
CA PRO A 98 4.24 -10.25 -29.55
C PRO A 98 4.01 -10.70 -28.11
N GLY A 99 4.42 -11.92 -27.76
CA GLY A 99 4.31 -12.45 -26.40
C GLY A 99 5.10 -11.62 -25.38
N ARG A 100 6.26 -11.09 -25.78
CA ARG A 100 7.09 -10.22 -24.93
C ARG A 100 6.42 -8.87 -24.66
N GLU A 101 5.88 -8.21 -25.68
CA GLU A 101 5.18 -6.94 -25.52
C GLU A 101 3.89 -7.10 -24.70
N LEU A 102 3.16 -8.22 -24.84
CA LEU A 102 2.00 -8.52 -24.00
C LEU A 102 2.36 -8.63 -22.53
N ARG A 103 3.47 -9.32 -22.19
CA ARG A 103 3.97 -9.40 -20.80
C ARG A 103 4.34 -8.02 -20.24
N GLU A 104 5.00 -7.18 -21.04
CA GLU A 104 5.33 -5.81 -20.66
C GLU A 104 4.07 -4.97 -20.44
N TYR A 105 3.07 -5.09 -21.31
CA TYR A 105 1.80 -4.38 -21.15
C TYR A 105 1.04 -4.83 -19.90
N ARG A 106 0.98 -6.14 -19.62
CA ARG A 106 0.43 -6.68 -18.37
C ARG A 106 1.13 -6.10 -17.15
N PHE A 107 2.46 -6.04 -17.16
CA PHE A 107 3.23 -5.46 -16.07
C PHE A 107 2.85 -3.97 -15.84
N ARG A 108 2.81 -3.16 -16.90
CA ARG A 108 2.42 -1.75 -16.84
C ARG A 108 0.98 -1.55 -16.37
N LEU A 109 0.05 -2.37 -16.89
CA LEU A 109 -1.36 -2.33 -16.52
C LEU A 109 -1.53 -2.62 -15.03
N ASN A 110 -0.87 -3.67 -14.52
CA ASN A 110 -0.90 -4.03 -13.11
C ASN A 110 -0.35 -2.92 -12.20
N ASN A 111 0.73 -2.25 -12.59
CA ASN A 111 1.28 -1.14 -11.81
C ASN A 111 0.35 0.07 -11.78
N MET A 112 -0.23 0.44 -12.94
CA MET A 112 -1.18 1.56 -12.99
C MET A 112 -2.48 1.24 -12.23
N ARG A 113 -2.96 -0.01 -12.30
CA ARG A 113 -4.12 -0.47 -11.55
C ARG A 113 -3.87 -0.40 -10.04
N LYS A 114 -2.70 -0.82 -9.56
CA LYS A 114 -2.31 -0.71 -8.15
C LYS A 114 -2.31 0.74 -7.66
N ALA A 115 -1.77 1.66 -8.46
CA ALA A 115 -1.79 3.09 -8.14
C ALA A 115 -3.23 3.62 -8.03
N LEU A 116 -4.11 3.27 -8.97
CA LEU A 116 -5.53 3.65 -8.93
C LEU A 116 -6.26 3.06 -7.71
N ILE A 117 -6.00 1.79 -7.39
CA ILE A 117 -6.62 1.09 -6.26
C ILE A 117 -6.13 1.68 -4.93
N ARG A 118 -4.87 2.10 -4.82
CA ARG A 118 -4.29 2.56 -3.55
C ARG A 118 -5.14 3.62 -2.88
N ASP A 119 -5.42 4.72 -3.58
CA ASP A 119 -6.13 5.85 -3.00
C ASP A 119 -7.58 5.48 -2.64
N ALA A 120 -8.23 4.71 -3.51
CA ALA A 120 -9.57 4.20 -3.26
C ALA A 120 -9.61 3.24 -2.06
N LEU A 121 -8.63 2.37 -1.93
CA LEU A 121 -8.53 1.36 -0.88
C LEU A 121 -8.21 2.01 0.49
N VAL A 122 -7.36 3.03 0.53
CA VAL A 122 -7.14 3.83 1.75
C VAL A 122 -8.46 4.44 2.23
N GLY A 123 -9.19 5.10 1.32
CA GLY A 123 -10.49 5.68 1.64
C GLY A 123 -11.51 4.64 2.14
N LEU A 124 -11.56 3.46 1.51
CA LEU A 124 -12.47 2.38 1.93
C LEU A 124 -12.10 1.81 3.30
N ILE A 125 -10.81 1.57 3.57
CA ILE A 125 -10.35 1.07 4.87
C ILE A 125 -10.75 2.04 5.98
N ASP A 126 -10.48 3.34 5.80
CA ASP A 126 -10.77 4.35 6.81
C ASP A 126 -12.28 4.50 7.06
N GLN A 127 -13.08 4.24 6.02
CA GLN A 127 -14.51 4.31 6.12
C GLN A 127 -15.14 3.04 6.72
N ILE A 128 -14.57 1.86 6.46
CA ILE A 128 -14.95 0.61 7.15
C ILE A 128 -14.65 0.73 8.65
N ASP A 129 -13.50 1.29 9.03
CA ASP A 129 -13.20 1.60 10.44
C ASP A 129 -14.28 2.49 11.07
N ALA A 130 -14.69 3.55 10.37
CA ALA A 130 -15.68 4.49 10.86
C ALA A 130 -17.07 3.84 10.99
N ASP A 131 -17.45 3.01 10.02
CA ASP A 131 -18.74 2.33 10.01
C ASP A 131 -18.80 1.26 11.12
N ILE A 132 -17.73 0.47 11.33
CA ILE A 132 -17.64 -0.49 12.45
C ILE A 132 -17.82 0.22 13.79
N ARG A 133 -17.12 1.34 14.01
CA ARG A 133 -17.29 2.15 15.24
C ARG A 133 -18.70 2.70 15.41
N THR A 134 -19.33 3.10 14.32
CA THR A 134 -20.70 3.63 14.31
C THR A 134 -21.69 2.54 14.71
N VAL A 135 -21.57 1.34 14.12
CA VAL A 135 -22.36 0.18 14.51
C VAL A 135 -22.15 -0.16 15.98
N ARG A 136 -20.89 -0.19 16.45
CA ARG A 136 -20.55 -0.48 17.85
C ARG A 136 -21.21 0.49 18.82
N ALA A 137 -21.20 1.79 18.49
CA ALA A 137 -21.84 2.81 19.31
C ALA A 137 -23.38 2.64 19.36
N GLY A 138 -24.01 2.18 18.29
CA GLY A 138 -25.45 1.91 18.23
C GLY A 138 -25.88 0.64 18.97
N VAL A 139 -25.04 -0.40 18.97
CA VAL A 139 -25.31 -1.69 19.63
C VAL A 139 -25.19 -1.59 21.16
N GLY A 140 -24.21 -0.82 21.67
CA GLY A 140 -23.96 -0.69 23.11
C GLY A 140 -23.12 -1.84 23.70
N PRO A 141 -22.60 -1.68 24.93
CA PRO A 141 -21.60 -2.60 25.50
C PRO A 141 -22.14 -3.98 25.92
N ASP A 142 -23.43 -4.06 26.31
CA ASP A 142 -24.04 -5.25 26.91
C ASP A 142 -25.08 -5.94 26.00
N ALA A 143 -25.03 -5.69 24.70
CA ALA A 143 -25.97 -6.28 23.75
C ALA A 143 -25.80 -7.80 23.62
N ASP A 144 -26.92 -8.52 23.46
CA ASP A 144 -26.95 -9.97 23.27
C ASP A 144 -26.21 -10.34 21.97
N PRO A 145 -25.18 -11.20 22.00
CA PRO A 145 -24.47 -11.65 20.81
C PRO A 145 -25.38 -12.24 19.71
N ARG A 146 -26.56 -12.76 20.06
CA ARG A 146 -27.52 -13.32 19.09
C ARG A 146 -28.49 -12.28 18.51
N GLN A 147 -28.42 -11.04 18.97
CA GLN A 147 -29.24 -9.96 18.42
C GLN A 147 -28.76 -9.61 17.01
N GLN A 148 -29.69 -9.46 16.08
CA GLN A 148 -29.38 -9.01 14.73
C GLN A 148 -29.19 -7.49 14.71
N ILE A 149 -28.14 -7.03 14.03
CA ILE A 149 -27.84 -5.62 13.83
C ILE A 149 -28.81 -5.06 12.79
N GLU A 150 -29.16 -3.78 12.92
CA GLU A 150 -30.03 -3.10 11.96
C GLU A 150 -29.45 -3.23 10.54
N ARG A 151 -30.29 -3.70 9.61
CA ARG A 151 -29.86 -4.05 8.24
C ARG A 151 -29.26 -2.88 7.49
N ASP A 152 -29.82 -1.67 7.60
CA ASP A 152 -29.36 -0.54 6.82
C ASP A 152 -27.95 -0.09 7.25
N VAL A 153 -27.68 -0.10 8.56
CA VAL A 153 -26.36 0.21 9.11
C VAL A 153 -25.35 -0.89 8.76
N TRP A 154 -25.76 -2.16 8.85
CA TRP A 154 -24.88 -3.29 8.51
C TRP A 154 -24.57 -3.39 7.01
N ASN A 155 -25.54 -3.06 6.16
CA ASN A 155 -25.38 -3.06 4.71
C ASN A 155 -24.34 -2.04 4.24
N ALA A 156 -24.17 -0.91 4.94
CA ALA A 156 -23.13 0.05 4.60
C ALA A 156 -21.72 -0.56 4.66
N ILE A 157 -21.41 -1.32 5.72
CA ILE A 157 -20.13 -2.02 5.87
C ILE A 157 -20.00 -3.10 4.78
N ARG A 158 -21.06 -3.89 4.58
CA ARG A 158 -21.08 -4.95 3.55
C ARG A 158 -20.79 -4.39 2.16
N GLU A 159 -21.41 -3.28 1.77
CA GLU A 159 -21.20 -2.67 0.46
C GLU A 159 -19.78 -2.12 0.29
N ARG A 160 -19.14 -1.63 1.36
CA ARG A 160 -17.73 -1.23 1.30
C ARG A 160 -16.80 -2.43 1.20
N MET A 161 -17.08 -3.51 1.91
CA MET A 161 -16.34 -4.76 1.78
C MET A 161 -16.42 -5.32 0.35
N LYS A 162 -17.59 -5.26 -0.29
CA LYS A 162 -17.73 -5.59 -1.71
C LYS A 162 -16.90 -4.68 -2.61
N GLN A 163 -16.85 -3.38 -2.35
CA GLN A 163 -15.98 -2.47 -3.12
C GLN A 163 -14.50 -2.84 -2.96
N VAL A 164 -14.05 -3.18 -1.75
CA VAL A 164 -12.69 -3.68 -1.53
C VAL A 164 -12.47 -4.98 -2.31
N GLU A 165 -13.45 -5.89 -2.33
CA GLU A 165 -13.38 -7.14 -3.08
C GLU A 165 -13.18 -6.90 -4.59
N VAL A 166 -13.94 -5.97 -5.17
CA VAL A 166 -13.85 -5.56 -6.57
C VAL A 166 -12.48 -4.95 -6.87
N LEU A 167 -11.99 -4.05 -6.00
CA LEU A 167 -10.68 -3.43 -6.17
C LEU A 167 -9.55 -4.47 -6.12
N LEU A 168 -9.61 -5.42 -5.19
CA LEU A 168 -8.61 -6.49 -5.10
C LEU A 168 -8.62 -7.41 -6.34
N GLY A 169 -9.78 -7.61 -6.97
CA GLY A 169 -9.92 -8.48 -8.14
C GLY A 169 -9.36 -9.88 -7.87
N SER A 170 -8.48 -10.35 -8.77
CA SER A 170 -7.78 -11.65 -8.71
C SER A 170 -6.56 -11.67 -7.78
N SER A 171 -6.30 -10.60 -7.02
CA SER A 171 -5.20 -10.56 -6.06
C SER A 171 -5.40 -11.56 -4.92
N VAL A 172 -4.30 -12.01 -4.32
CA VAL A 172 -4.31 -12.86 -3.13
C VAL A 172 -5.08 -12.18 -2.00
N LYS A 173 -6.07 -12.88 -1.44
CA LYS A 173 -6.92 -12.36 -0.37
C LYS A 173 -6.22 -12.53 1.00
N PRO A 174 -6.49 -11.63 1.97
CA PRO A 174 -6.03 -11.78 3.36
C PRO A 174 -6.49 -13.09 4.01
N ALA A 175 -5.79 -13.55 5.03
CA ALA A 175 -6.04 -14.85 5.67
C ALA A 175 -7.46 -14.96 6.25
N ARG A 176 -7.94 -13.92 6.94
CA ARG A 176 -9.31 -13.89 7.51
C ARG A 176 -10.38 -13.36 6.56
N TRP A 177 -10.09 -13.27 5.25
CA TRP A 177 -11.05 -12.72 4.27
C TRP A 177 -12.36 -13.51 4.25
N SER A 178 -12.30 -14.84 4.23
CA SER A 178 -13.50 -15.69 4.20
C SER A 178 -14.33 -15.56 5.48
N ASP A 179 -13.69 -15.44 6.64
CA ASP A 179 -14.39 -15.21 7.91
C ASP A 179 -15.06 -13.83 7.90
N MET A 180 -14.33 -12.78 7.52
CA MET A 180 -14.87 -11.43 7.36
C MET A 180 -16.13 -11.41 6.49
N MET A 181 -16.08 -12.05 5.31
CA MET A 181 -17.24 -12.09 4.40
C MET A 181 -18.41 -12.91 4.97
N ARG A 182 -18.14 -14.02 5.68
CA ARG A 182 -19.18 -14.78 6.38
C ARG A 182 -19.88 -13.92 7.43
N HIS A 183 -19.12 -13.19 8.24
CA HIS A 183 -19.65 -12.31 9.28
C HIS A 183 -20.43 -11.14 8.69
N MET A 184 -19.98 -10.57 7.56
CA MET A 184 -20.75 -9.59 6.78
C MET A 184 -22.11 -10.13 6.35
N ASP A 185 -22.20 -11.42 6.01
CA ASP A 185 -23.44 -12.04 5.55
C ASP A 185 -24.49 -12.23 6.66
N PHE A 186 -24.07 -12.53 7.89
CA PHE A 186 -24.96 -12.80 9.02
C PHE A 186 -25.46 -11.54 9.74
N GLY A 187 -24.54 -10.67 10.17
CA GLY A 187 -24.85 -9.39 10.80
C GLY A 187 -25.48 -9.48 12.19
N TYR A 188 -25.03 -10.40 13.03
CA TYR A 188 -25.33 -10.43 14.46
C TYR A 188 -24.32 -9.62 15.27
N VAL A 189 -24.69 -9.25 16.49
CA VAL A 189 -23.79 -8.59 17.45
C VAL A 189 -22.55 -9.44 17.73
N GLY A 190 -22.68 -10.77 17.77
CA GLY A 190 -21.57 -11.71 17.85
C GLY A 190 -20.58 -11.57 16.69
N ASP A 191 -21.08 -11.41 15.46
CA ASP A 191 -20.25 -11.22 14.27
C ASP A 191 -19.45 -9.91 14.37
N LEU A 192 -20.07 -8.84 14.86
CA LEU A 192 -19.38 -7.57 15.11
C LEU A 192 -18.20 -7.72 16.08
N TYR A 193 -18.35 -8.54 17.14
CA TYR A 193 -17.26 -8.81 18.07
C TYR A 193 -16.09 -9.54 17.40
N ASP A 194 -16.37 -10.56 16.60
CA ASP A 194 -15.35 -11.30 15.86
C ASP A 194 -14.64 -10.40 14.83
N ILE A 195 -15.39 -9.53 14.16
CA ILE A 195 -14.86 -8.55 13.22
C ILE A 195 -13.93 -7.55 13.91
N GLU A 196 -14.35 -6.98 15.05
CA GLU A 196 -13.56 -6.00 15.80
C GLU A 196 -12.29 -6.62 16.39
N ALA A 197 -12.39 -7.83 16.94
CA ALA A 197 -11.31 -8.47 17.66
C ALA A 197 -10.32 -9.21 16.75
N MET A 198 -10.78 -9.74 15.61
CA MET A 198 -10.00 -10.68 14.81
C MET A 198 -10.00 -10.36 13.32
N ASP A 199 -11.17 -10.31 12.67
CA ASP A 199 -11.22 -10.32 11.20
C ASP A 199 -10.71 -9.04 10.58
N TRP A 200 -11.27 -7.91 11.01
CA TRP A 200 -10.92 -6.63 10.42
C TRP A 200 -9.48 -6.22 10.71
N PRO A 201 -8.91 -6.39 11.92
CA PRO A 201 -7.49 -6.12 12.16
C PRO A 201 -6.55 -6.88 11.21
N ASP A 202 -6.78 -8.19 10.99
CA ASP A 202 -5.96 -9.01 10.09
C ASP A 202 -6.10 -8.58 8.63
N VAL A 203 -7.35 -8.45 8.17
CA VAL A 203 -7.68 -8.02 6.80
C VAL A 203 -7.07 -6.65 6.54
N LYS A 204 -7.32 -5.67 7.40
CA LYS A 204 -6.81 -4.30 7.29
C LYS A 204 -5.29 -4.23 7.26
N ASN A 205 -4.60 -4.95 8.16
CA ASN A 205 -3.14 -4.95 8.19
C ASN A 205 -2.56 -5.50 6.89
N THR A 206 -3.13 -6.59 6.38
CA THR A 206 -2.71 -7.19 5.11
C THR A 206 -2.98 -6.26 3.93
N LEU A 207 -4.15 -5.64 3.86
CA LEU A 207 -4.48 -4.67 2.82
C LEU A 207 -3.51 -3.49 2.84
N ARG A 208 -3.22 -2.94 4.03
CA ARG A 208 -2.29 -1.80 4.19
C ARG A 208 -0.86 -2.17 3.81
N LYS A 209 -0.37 -3.35 4.18
CA LYS A 209 0.93 -3.84 3.72
C LYS A 209 0.99 -4.01 2.21
N GLY A 210 -0.12 -4.45 1.60
CA GLY A 210 -0.24 -4.58 0.15
C GLY A 210 -0.29 -3.25 -0.61
N LEU A 211 -0.62 -2.13 0.04
CA LEU A 211 -0.64 -0.79 -0.57
C LEU A 211 0.75 -0.30 -0.97
N TYR A 212 1.75 -0.67 -0.19
CA TYR A 212 3.14 -0.26 -0.35
C TYR A 212 3.89 -1.43 -0.96
N GLY A 213 3.79 -1.57 -2.28
CA GLY A 213 4.44 -2.65 -2.98
C GLY A 213 5.96 -2.58 -2.77
N VAL A 214 6.56 -3.69 -2.36
CA VAL A 214 8.02 -3.87 -2.24
C VAL A 214 8.78 -3.48 -3.54
N ASN A 215 8.08 -3.45 -4.67
CA ASN A 215 8.63 -3.20 -6.01
C ASN A 215 8.11 -1.92 -6.68
N GLU A 216 7.55 -0.97 -5.93
CA GLU A 216 7.13 0.30 -6.51
C GLU A 216 8.28 1.32 -6.52
N ALA A 217 8.48 1.97 -7.66
CA ALA A 217 9.49 2.99 -7.80
C ALA A 217 9.06 4.28 -7.07
N VAL A 218 9.92 4.79 -6.19
CA VAL A 218 9.77 6.13 -5.64
C VAL A 218 10.12 7.15 -6.74
N PRO A 219 9.30 8.18 -6.99
CA PRO A 219 9.59 9.18 -8.01
C PRO A 219 10.94 9.89 -7.76
N VAL A 220 11.83 9.86 -8.76
CA VAL A 220 13.11 10.58 -8.75
C VAL A 220 13.03 11.75 -9.74
N GLN A 221 13.39 12.95 -9.31
CA GLN A 221 13.22 14.20 -10.08
C GLN A 221 14.33 14.47 -11.10
N VAL A 222 15.27 13.53 -11.26
CA VAL A 222 16.45 13.71 -12.09
C VAL A 222 16.61 12.48 -12.98
N GLU A 223 16.79 12.74 -14.28
CA GLU A 223 16.99 11.69 -15.28
C GLU A 223 18.36 10.99 -15.13
N ASP A 224 19.39 11.74 -14.72
CA ASP A 224 20.74 11.23 -14.51
C ASP A 224 21.39 11.77 -13.22
N LEU A 225 21.71 10.88 -12.28
CA LEU A 225 22.41 11.21 -11.03
C LEU A 225 23.81 11.80 -11.27
N SER A 226 24.45 11.48 -12.41
CA SER A 226 25.77 12.00 -12.76
C SER A 226 25.75 13.52 -12.96
N ALA A 227 24.63 14.08 -13.42
CA ALA A 227 24.43 15.51 -13.55
C ALA A 227 24.47 16.22 -12.18
N LEU A 228 23.94 15.57 -11.12
CA LEU A 228 23.99 16.09 -9.76
C LEU A 228 25.41 16.09 -9.19
N VAL A 229 26.20 15.06 -9.50
CA VAL A 229 27.61 14.99 -9.08
C VAL A 229 28.45 16.04 -9.84
N ALA A 230 28.21 16.18 -11.14
CA ALA A 230 28.88 17.17 -11.99
C ALA A 230 28.58 18.62 -11.55
N ALA A 231 27.38 18.87 -11.02
CA ALA A 231 26.99 20.17 -10.47
C ALA A 231 27.80 20.59 -9.23
N ARG A 232 28.62 19.70 -8.65
CA ARG A 232 29.45 19.94 -7.46
C ARG A 232 28.71 20.76 -6.38
N PRO A 233 27.56 20.26 -5.88
CA PRO A 233 26.76 21.01 -4.93
C PRO A 233 27.58 21.35 -3.69
N THR A 234 27.81 22.65 -3.48
CA THR A 234 28.47 23.19 -2.29
C THR A 234 27.43 23.77 -1.35
N GLY A 235 27.33 23.23 -0.15
CA GLY A 235 26.43 23.69 0.89
C GLY A 235 26.50 22.78 2.12
N PRO A 236 25.99 23.23 3.28
CA PRO A 236 25.87 22.37 4.45
C PRO A 236 24.96 21.18 4.13
N ILE A 237 25.38 19.96 4.50
CA ILE A 237 24.51 18.79 4.47
C ILE A 237 23.47 18.98 5.58
N THR A 238 22.29 19.49 5.23
CA THR A 238 21.22 19.71 6.20
C THR A 238 20.53 18.37 6.48
N THR A 239 20.51 17.95 7.74
CA THR A 239 19.64 16.84 8.19
C THR A 239 18.20 17.29 8.41
N ALA A 240 17.95 18.60 8.34
CA ALA A 240 16.63 19.20 8.50
C ALA A 240 15.66 18.71 7.42
N LEU A 241 14.48 18.28 7.84
CA LEU A 241 13.43 17.84 6.93
C LEU A 241 12.46 18.97 6.62
N ALA A 242 11.94 18.98 5.39
CA ALA A 242 10.97 19.95 4.92
C ALA A 242 9.56 19.58 5.42
N TRP A 243 9.34 19.71 6.72
CA TRP A 243 8.07 19.37 7.39
C TRP A 243 6.86 20.08 6.78
N SER A 244 7.02 21.25 6.18
CA SER A 244 5.94 21.98 5.50
C SER A 244 5.42 21.33 4.20
N LYS A 245 6.09 20.29 3.68
CA LYS A 245 5.65 19.57 2.47
C LYS A 245 4.57 18.53 2.73
N ILE A 246 4.36 18.15 3.98
CA ILE A 246 3.37 17.16 4.39
C ILE A 246 2.30 17.84 5.26
N ASP A 247 1.09 17.30 5.24
CA ASP A 247 0.01 17.74 6.13
C ASP A 247 -0.10 16.82 7.36
N ASP A 248 -1.05 17.11 8.26
CA ASP A 248 -1.25 16.36 9.50
C ASP A 248 -1.45 14.85 9.23
N GLN A 249 -2.21 14.51 8.19
CA GLN A 249 -2.48 13.13 7.81
C GLN A 249 -1.22 12.43 7.28
N ALA A 250 -0.46 13.10 6.41
CA ALA A 250 0.81 12.58 5.92
C ALA A 250 1.86 12.45 7.03
N PHE A 251 1.83 13.32 8.05
CA PHE A 251 2.68 13.18 9.23
C PHE A 251 2.32 11.96 10.08
N GLU A 252 1.04 11.73 10.35
CA GLU A 252 0.59 10.50 11.02
C GLU A 252 1.01 9.25 10.22
N ARG A 253 0.91 9.30 8.88
CA ARG A 253 1.33 8.22 7.98
C ARG A 253 2.82 7.95 8.06
N LEU A 254 3.63 9.01 8.08
CA LEU A 254 5.08 8.90 8.26
C LEU A 254 5.44 8.17 9.55
N ILE A 255 4.80 8.53 10.66
CA ILE A 255 5.05 7.89 11.96
C ILE A 255 4.59 6.42 11.92
N PHE A 256 3.45 6.14 11.30
CA PHE A 256 2.97 4.76 11.12
C PHE A 256 3.94 3.91 10.29
N THR A 257 4.46 4.42 9.18
CA THR A 257 5.47 3.73 8.36
C THR A 257 6.74 3.49 9.17
N LEU A 258 7.21 4.51 9.92
CA LEU A 258 8.40 4.41 10.75
C LEU A 258 8.30 3.29 11.80
N ILE A 259 7.17 3.19 12.51
CA ILE A 259 6.99 2.13 13.52
C ILE A 259 6.73 0.76 12.88
N SER A 260 6.08 0.71 11.72
CA SER A 260 5.82 -0.55 11.01
C SER A 260 7.10 -1.18 10.45
N ASP A 261 8.08 -0.37 10.08
CA ASP A 261 9.38 -0.79 9.53
C ASP A 261 10.46 -0.98 10.62
N THR A 262 10.15 -0.70 11.89
CA THR A 262 11.14 -0.80 12.97
C THR A 262 11.01 -2.14 13.72
N PRO A 263 12.08 -2.97 13.76
CA PRO A 263 12.09 -4.19 14.56
C PRO A 263 11.77 -3.92 16.04
N GLY A 264 11.02 -4.83 16.66
CA GLY A 264 10.56 -4.67 18.05
C GLY A 264 9.29 -3.84 18.20
N TYR A 265 8.66 -3.42 17.10
CA TYR A 265 7.30 -2.87 17.08
C TYR A 265 6.38 -3.81 16.30
N GLU A 266 5.34 -4.29 16.96
CA GLU A 266 4.38 -5.26 16.42
C GLU A 266 2.96 -4.67 16.44
N ASN A 267 2.12 -5.09 15.49
CA ASN A 267 0.71 -4.74 15.40
C ASN A 267 0.44 -3.22 15.48
N PRO A 268 1.02 -2.40 14.60
CA PRO A 268 0.71 -0.98 14.55
C PRO A 268 -0.73 -0.76 14.06
N GLU A 269 -1.45 0.12 14.72
CA GLU A 269 -2.87 0.41 14.53
C GLU A 269 -3.12 1.92 14.47
N TRP A 270 -4.14 2.32 13.72
CA TRP A 270 -4.65 3.70 13.70
C TRP A 270 -5.86 3.79 14.61
N LEU A 271 -5.83 4.73 15.56
CA LEU A 271 -6.85 4.81 16.60
C LEU A 271 -8.04 5.73 16.24
N MET A 272 -7.89 6.78 15.40
CA MET A 272 -9.00 7.61 14.89
C MET A 272 -8.73 8.27 13.51
N GLN A 273 -9.78 8.82 12.87
CA GLN A 273 -9.69 9.67 11.68
C GLN A 273 -9.06 11.01 12.04
N THR A 274 -8.17 11.52 11.18
CA THR A 274 -7.40 12.77 11.30
C THR A 274 -8.26 14.06 11.42
N ARG A 275 -9.61 13.98 11.47
CA ARG A 275 -10.54 15.14 11.58
C ARG A 275 -11.82 14.92 12.42
N ALA A 276 -11.86 13.91 13.30
CA ALA A 276 -12.96 13.75 14.26
C ALA A 276 -12.67 14.53 15.57
N PRO A 277 -13.68 14.86 16.41
CA PRO A 277 -13.45 15.61 17.66
C PRO A 277 -12.43 14.91 18.54
N ASP A 278 -11.29 15.57 18.72
CA ASP A 278 -10.05 15.09 19.34
C ASP A 278 -10.30 14.38 20.68
N LYS A 279 -10.16 13.05 20.67
CA LYS A 279 -9.92 12.26 21.89
C LYS A 279 -8.43 11.92 22.07
N GLY A 280 -7.56 12.68 21.39
CA GLY A 280 -6.10 12.70 21.53
C GLY A 280 -5.46 11.33 21.29
N ARG A 281 -5.76 10.70 20.13
CA ARG A 281 -5.12 9.45 19.72
C ARG A 281 -5.00 9.31 18.22
N ASP A 282 -3.78 9.02 17.79
CA ASP A 282 -3.52 8.82 16.37
C ASP A 282 -3.11 7.37 16.11
N LEU A 283 -2.12 6.83 16.84
CA LEU A 283 -1.59 5.47 16.61
C LEU A 283 -1.45 4.64 17.90
N SER A 284 -1.50 3.30 17.76
CA SER A 284 -1.21 2.31 18.81
C SER A 284 -0.27 1.24 18.27
N VAL A 285 0.62 0.70 19.10
CA VAL A 285 1.55 -0.36 18.70
C VAL A 285 2.03 -1.14 19.92
N MET A 286 2.38 -2.41 19.75
CA MET A 286 3.02 -3.21 20.79
C MET A 286 4.54 -3.11 20.64
N ARG A 287 5.21 -2.52 21.62
CA ARG A 287 6.68 -2.56 21.69
C ARG A 287 7.11 -3.85 22.38
N VAL A 288 7.89 -4.66 21.68
CA VAL A 288 8.39 -5.96 22.13
C VAL A 288 9.86 -5.85 22.40
N ILE A 289 10.23 -6.07 23.67
CA ILE A 289 11.62 -6.07 24.13
C ILE A 289 11.96 -7.52 24.47
N GLN A 290 12.89 -8.09 23.72
CA GLN A 290 13.45 -9.40 24.02
C GLN A 290 14.66 -9.22 24.92
N ASP A 291 14.60 -9.84 26.10
CA ASP A 291 15.72 -9.95 27.01
C ASP A 291 16.10 -11.43 27.11
N GLU A 292 17.36 -11.75 26.82
CA GLU A 292 17.83 -13.14 26.75
C GLU A 292 17.67 -13.91 28.07
N LEU A 293 17.61 -13.19 29.19
CA LEU A 293 17.52 -13.77 30.54
C LEU A 293 16.14 -13.61 31.19
N SER A 294 15.38 -12.59 30.80
CA SER A 294 14.11 -12.18 31.42
C SER A 294 12.89 -12.45 30.53
N GLY A 295 13.10 -12.97 29.31
CA GLY A 295 12.04 -13.33 28.38
C GLY A 295 11.58 -12.15 27.51
N THR A 296 10.31 -12.18 27.09
CA THR A 296 9.74 -11.16 26.19
C THR A 296 8.81 -10.23 26.94
N LEU A 297 9.17 -8.96 27.04
CA LEU A 297 8.34 -7.90 27.58
C LEU A 297 7.55 -7.24 26.44
N ARG A 298 6.22 -7.15 26.59
CA ARG A 298 5.33 -6.47 25.66
C ARG A 298 4.72 -5.25 26.33
N LEU A 299 4.93 -4.09 25.74
CA LEU A 299 4.46 -2.80 26.25
C LEU A 299 3.46 -2.21 25.25
N ARG A 300 2.27 -1.84 25.72
CA ARG A 300 1.31 -1.10 24.89
C ARG A 300 1.77 0.34 24.75
N VAL A 301 2.00 0.77 23.52
CA VAL A 301 2.43 2.12 23.18
C VAL A 301 1.32 2.85 22.45
N VAL A 302 0.94 4.04 22.95
CA VAL A 302 0.06 4.97 22.24
C VAL A 302 0.90 6.14 21.75
N ILE A 303 0.69 6.56 20.50
CA ILE A 303 1.42 7.67 19.89
C ILE A 303 0.42 8.75 19.51
N GLN A 304 0.62 9.94 20.06
CA GLN A 304 -0.04 11.16 19.64
C GLN A 304 0.87 11.91 18.68
N CYS A 305 0.41 12.10 17.45
CA CYS A 305 1.03 12.93 16.44
C CYS A 305 0.50 14.37 16.56
N LYS A 306 1.42 15.33 16.45
CA LYS A 306 1.15 16.77 16.49
C LYS A 306 2.01 17.43 15.42
N HIS A 307 1.51 17.50 14.20
CA HIS A 307 2.23 18.11 13.06
C HIS A 307 2.25 19.64 13.18
N TRP A 308 3.10 20.16 14.06
CA TRP A 308 3.15 21.57 14.41
C TRP A 308 4.49 22.17 13.99
N THR A 309 4.51 22.90 12.89
CA THR A 309 5.73 23.54 12.36
C THR A 309 5.97 24.94 12.93
N SER A 310 4.93 25.59 13.45
CA SER A 310 4.97 26.98 13.96
C SER A 310 4.63 27.11 15.45
N ARG A 311 4.23 26.02 16.11
CA ARG A 311 3.89 26.01 17.54
C ARG A 311 4.56 24.84 18.27
N SER A 312 4.84 25.05 19.55
CA SER A 312 5.44 24.02 20.41
C SER A 312 4.37 23.29 21.22
N VAL A 313 4.64 22.02 21.55
CA VAL A 313 3.83 21.23 22.49
C VAL A 313 4.04 21.75 23.90
N SER A 314 2.96 22.27 24.50
CA SER A 314 2.97 22.85 25.85
C SER A 314 2.67 21.81 26.94
N LEU A 315 2.88 22.20 28.20
CA LEU A 315 2.54 21.37 29.36
C LEU A 315 1.05 21.00 29.40
N SER A 316 0.16 21.95 29.08
CA SER A 316 -1.29 21.71 29.08
C SER A 316 -1.68 20.62 28.10
N GLU A 317 -1.06 20.60 26.91
CA GLU A 317 -1.28 19.58 25.89
C GLU A 317 -0.85 18.20 26.41
N VAL A 318 0.36 18.11 26.95
CA VAL A 318 0.91 16.84 27.47
C VAL A 318 0.05 16.29 28.61
N SER A 319 -0.31 17.14 29.58
CA SER A 319 -1.17 16.75 30.70
C SER A 319 -2.54 16.28 30.23
N SER A 320 -3.17 17.01 29.29
CA SER A 320 -4.47 16.63 28.73
C SER A 320 -4.42 15.28 28.00
N THR A 321 -3.38 15.02 27.21
CA THR A 321 -3.21 13.75 26.50
C THR A 321 -3.00 12.60 27.49
N LYS A 322 -2.21 12.81 28.55
CA LYS A 322 -2.04 11.81 29.62
C LYS A 322 -3.37 11.51 30.32
N ASP A 323 -4.11 12.53 30.72
CA ASP A 323 -5.37 12.34 31.47
C ASP A 323 -6.40 11.56 30.63
N GLN A 324 -6.40 11.77 29.31
CA GLN A 324 -7.22 10.97 28.39
C GLN A 324 -6.84 9.48 28.36
N MET A 325 -5.59 9.11 28.68
CA MET A 325 -5.17 7.70 28.76
C MET A 325 -5.83 6.97 29.93
N ALA A 326 -6.20 7.67 31.01
CA ALA A 326 -6.88 7.08 32.15
C ALA A 326 -8.27 6.51 31.82
N LEU A 327 -8.86 6.96 30.71
CA LEU A 327 -10.15 6.46 30.21
C LEU A 327 -10.03 5.07 29.54
N TRP A 328 -8.83 4.48 29.45
CA TRP A 328 -8.54 3.25 28.67
C TRP A 328 -7.70 2.25 29.46
N PRO A 329 -8.28 1.61 30.49
CA PRO A 329 -7.52 0.79 31.43
C PRO A 329 -7.20 -0.63 30.92
N ASN A 330 -7.79 -1.11 29.81
CA ASN A 330 -7.65 -2.51 29.42
C ASN A 330 -7.36 -2.73 27.91
N PRO A 331 -6.17 -3.23 27.54
CA PRO A 331 -4.96 -3.29 28.36
C PRO A 331 -4.45 -1.88 28.68
N ARG A 332 -3.82 -1.70 29.84
CA ARG A 332 -3.20 -0.44 30.26
C ARG A 332 -2.26 0.09 29.18
N VAL A 333 -2.22 1.41 29.00
CA VAL A 333 -1.16 2.07 28.21
C VAL A 333 0.11 2.12 29.06
N ASP A 334 1.19 1.52 28.56
CA ASP A 334 2.47 1.49 29.26
C ASP A 334 3.36 2.69 28.88
N VAL A 335 3.32 3.06 27.60
CA VAL A 335 4.10 4.18 27.05
C VAL A 335 3.18 5.09 26.24
N LEU A 336 3.26 6.39 26.53
CA LEU A 336 2.66 7.45 25.73
C LEU A 336 3.77 8.18 24.99
N ILE A 337 3.76 8.15 23.67
CA ILE A 337 4.68 8.92 22.83
C ILE A 337 3.93 10.15 22.32
N ILE A 338 4.56 11.31 22.43
CA ILE A 338 4.10 12.52 21.74
C ILE A 338 5.11 12.82 20.64
N ALA A 339 4.70 12.61 19.39
CA ALA A 339 5.48 12.87 18.19
C ALA A 339 5.07 14.20 17.57
N THR A 340 6.03 15.08 17.31
CA THR A 340 5.76 16.39 16.72
C THR A 340 6.83 16.77 15.70
N SER A 341 6.41 17.39 14.61
CA SER A 341 7.30 18.04 13.63
C SER A 341 7.84 19.39 14.11
N GLY A 342 7.63 19.73 15.38
CA GLY A 342 8.15 20.93 16.03
C GLY A 342 8.86 20.61 17.34
N ARG A 343 8.68 21.47 18.35
CA ARG A 343 9.40 21.40 19.63
C ARG A 343 8.46 21.26 20.82
N PHE A 344 9.03 20.90 21.97
CA PHE A 344 8.34 20.99 23.27
C PHE A 344 8.72 22.29 23.98
N THR A 345 7.82 22.83 24.80
CA THR A 345 8.18 23.92 25.71
C THR A 345 9.06 23.40 26.86
N ALA A 346 9.87 24.27 27.45
CA ALA A 346 10.75 23.89 28.57
C ALA A 346 9.95 23.31 29.75
N ASP A 347 8.82 23.94 30.10
CA ASP A 347 7.94 23.47 31.16
C ASP A 347 7.38 22.07 30.89
N ALA A 348 7.05 21.76 29.63
CA ALA A 348 6.59 20.43 29.23
C ALA A 348 7.69 19.39 29.42
N VAL A 349 8.92 19.69 28.97
CA VAL A 349 10.08 18.80 29.12
C VAL A 349 10.35 18.51 30.59
N THR A 350 10.48 19.55 31.42
CA THR A 350 10.76 19.40 32.86
C THR A 350 9.69 18.58 33.57
N TRP A 351 8.42 18.80 33.25
CA TRP A 351 7.34 18.04 33.85
C TRP A 351 7.34 16.57 33.41
N ILE A 352 7.60 16.28 32.14
CA ILE A 352 7.70 14.90 31.62
C ILE A 352 8.84 14.15 32.30
N GLU A 353 10.00 14.79 32.45
CA GLU A 353 11.16 14.20 33.13
C GLU A 353 10.84 13.89 34.59
N GLN A 354 10.22 14.82 35.32
CA GLN A 354 9.79 14.61 36.71
C GLN A 354 8.74 13.49 36.83
N HIS A 355 7.72 13.49 35.96
CA HIS A 355 6.70 12.44 35.91
C HIS A 355 7.32 11.06 35.71
N ASN A 356 8.24 10.92 34.75
CA ASN A 356 8.94 9.67 34.47
C ASN A 356 9.89 9.24 35.60
N ALA A 357 10.62 10.18 36.21
CA ALA A 357 11.52 9.91 37.33
C ALA A 357 10.77 9.39 38.56
N ASN A 358 9.53 9.85 38.76
CA ASN A 358 8.65 9.38 39.83
C ASN A 358 8.04 8.00 39.56
N GLY A 359 8.34 7.36 38.43
CA GLY A 359 7.81 6.04 38.06
C GLY A 359 6.32 6.04 37.74
N ALA A 360 5.75 7.20 37.43
CA ALA A 360 4.33 7.32 37.12
C ALA A 360 3.99 6.72 35.74
N SER A 361 2.81 6.12 35.63
CA SER A 361 2.32 5.49 34.40
C SER A 361 1.28 6.37 33.68
N PRO A 362 1.19 6.33 32.34
CA PRO A 362 2.16 5.74 31.41
C PRO A 362 3.50 6.49 31.44
N ARG A 363 4.58 5.81 31.05
CA ARG A 363 5.86 6.48 30.77
C ARG A 363 5.67 7.38 29.55
N ILE A 364 6.13 8.63 29.60
CA ILE A 364 5.96 9.57 28.49
C ILE A 364 7.27 9.72 27.71
N GLU A 365 7.24 9.52 26.39
CA GLU A 365 8.39 9.72 25.50
C GLU A 365 8.13 10.90 24.56
N MET A 366 9.14 11.75 24.39
CA MET A 366 9.08 12.93 23.51
C MET A 366 9.80 12.64 22.21
N TRP A 367 9.10 12.75 21.09
CA TRP A 367 9.67 12.67 19.75
C TRP A 367 9.55 14.04 19.04
N PRO A 368 10.42 15.02 19.38
CA PRO A 368 10.47 16.31 18.70
C PRO A 368 11.08 16.19 17.29
N GLU A 369 11.01 17.27 16.51
CA GLU A 369 11.58 17.37 15.15
C GLU A 369 13.00 16.80 15.09
N SER A 370 13.88 17.20 16.00
CA SER A 370 15.28 16.80 16.00
C SER A 370 15.50 15.31 16.27
N HIS A 371 14.58 14.68 17.01
CA HIS A 371 14.62 13.25 17.25
C HIS A 371 14.12 12.49 16.03
N LEU A 372 13.01 12.94 15.44
CA LEU A 372 12.45 12.35 14.22
C LEU A 372 13.42 12.47 13.04
N GLU A 373 14.08 13.62 12.86
CA GLU A 373 15.11 13.82 11.85
C GLU A 373 16.27 12.83 12.01
N ARG A 374 16.68 12.54 13.25
CA ARG A 374 17.73 11.55 13.52
C ARG A 374 17.27 10.13 13.20
N LEU A 375 16.04 9.77 13.57
CA LEU A 375 15.47 8.45 13.26
C LEU A 375 15.32 8.25 11.76
N LEU A 376 14.87 9.28 11.04
CA LEU A 376 14.63 9.24 9.60
C LEU A 376 15.94 9.35 8.79
N ALA A 377 16.98 10.00 9.31
CA ALA A 377 18.29 10.07 8.64
C ALA A 377 18.89 8.68 8.38
N ALA A 378 18.63 7.70 9.26
CA ALA A 378 19.03 6.32 9.08
C ALA A 378 18.13 5.53 8.10
N ARG A 379 17.04 6.15 7.60
CA ARG A 379 16.00 5.53 6.78
C ARG A 379 15.67 6.41 5.55
N PRO A 380 16.63 6.55 4.61
CA PRO A 380 16.47 7.43 3.46
C PRO A 380 15.30 7.05 2.52
N ALA A 381 14.90 5.77 2.50
CA ALA A 381 13.74 5.31 1.72
C ALA A 381 12.43 5.97 2.21
N ILE A 382 12.20 6.01 3.52
CA ILE A 382 11.02 6.65 4.12
C ILE A 382 11.05 8.17 3.86
N ILE A 383 12.23 8.80 3.95
CA ILE A 383 12.37 10.23 3.60
C ILE A 383 11.94 10.50 2.16
N ALA A 384 12.35 9.64 1.22
CA ALA A 384 12.06 9.79 -0.20
C ALA A 384 10.58 9.55 -0.52
N GLU A 385 9.97 8.53 0.09
CA GLU A 385 8.54 8.21 -0.05
C GLU A 385 7.64 9.40 0.31
N PHE A 386 7.98 10.13 1.38
CA PHE A 386 7.21 11.29 1.85
C PHE A 386 7.71 12.64 1.29
N GLY A 387 8.69 12.63 0.39
CA GLY A 387 9.20 13.85 -0.26
C GLY A 387 9.83 14.86 0.71
N LEU A 388 10.33 14.41 1.87
CA LEU A 388 10.69 15.26 3.01
C LEU A 388 12.04 15.99 2.86
N ARG A 389 12.81 15.74 1.80
CA ARG A 389 13.97 16.58 1.47
C ARG A 389 13.54 17.70 0.51
N GLY A 390 13.81 18.93 0.92
CA GLY A 390 13.77 20.08 0.03
C GLY A 390 14.90 19.98 -0.98
N HIS A 391 14.58 20.23 -2.25
CA HIS A 391 15.54 20.71 -3.22
C HIS A 391 15.41 22.22 -3.27
#